data_AF-A0A950DFS3-F1
#
_entry.id   AF-A0A950DFS3-F1
#
_cell.length_a   1.000
_cell.length_b   1.000
_cell.length_c   1.000
_cell.angle_alpha   90.00
_cell.angle_beta   90.00
_cell.angle_gamma   90.00
#
_symmetry.space_group_name_H-M   'P 1'
#
loop_
_entity.id
_entity.type
_entity.pdbx_description
1 polymer ?
#
loop_
_entity_poly.entity_id
_entity_poly.type
_entity_poly.pdbx_seq_one_letter_code
_entity_poly.pdbx_strand_id
1 'polypeptide(L)'
;MATGQRLFRRGVFSSYGWFLFIVLVLESVFLTPPFDTSIDLSGSGQGRLLFTIQHALRPTIVSAAMAFIFLNWPQLRSELVELVEEPGDRKIAAKWLMVHFALLVPLVFGSIVKRPGRLSSLLSGETLLFGWIIFGSVAFVAFGLAALPLRFWRRLLVLSRVKLWGAIAFGLSTYVLGRWAEGLWGVLQRGTLELVVLLLRAVRLNVDTNAAQQIVSTPSFAVQIAPACSGIEGIGLVCVFLAVYLWLYREELRFPQAYVLFPIGVVTIWLLNAVRIALLVLIGDWAPEAAVKGFHSVAGWLFFNAAICALAAASWRFKFFRPSPNAETFDDRKKCLLSGSA
;
A
#
# COMPACT_ATOMS: atom_id res chain seq x y z
N MET A 1 -5.61 27.40 -0.73
CA MET A 1 -5.77 26.77 -2.08
C MET A 1 -4.94 27.43 -3.20
N ALA A 2 -4.69 28.74 -3.19
CA ALA A 2 -3.97 29.45 -4.27
C ALA A 2 -2.46 29.11 -4.43
N THR A 3 -1.80 28.52 -3.42
CA THR A 3 -0.37 28.18 -3.45
C THR A 3 -0.09 26.80 -4.07
N GLY A 4 -1.06 25.88 -4.05
CA GLY A 4 -0.94 24.54 -4.66
C GLY A 4 -1.01 24.58 -6.19
N GLN A 5 -1.87 25.43 -6.74
CA GLN A 5 -2.02 25.59 -8.20
C GLN A 5 -0.80 26.24 -8.87
N ARG A 6 -0.02 27.06 -8.16
CA ARG A 6 1.22 27.64 -8.71
C ARG A 6 2.37 26.63 -8.82
N LEU A 7 2.46 25.66 -7.91
CA LEU A 7 3.42 24.55 -7.99
C LEU A 7 3.12 23.59 -9.15
N PHE A 8 1.83 23.35 -9.40
CA PHE A 8 1.41 22.46 -10.50
C PHE A 8 1.64 23.07 -11.88
N ARG A 9 1.64 24.41 -11.99
CA ARG A 9 1.71 25.13 -13.28
C ARG A 9 3.12 25.54 -13.71
N ARG A 10 4.15 25.47 -12.85
CA ARG A 10 5.45 26.08 -13.16
C ARG A 10 6.76 25.37 -12.77
N GLY A 11 6.78 24.13 -12.25
CA GLY A 11 8.13 23.54 -12.09
C GLY A 11 8.32 22.17 -11.45
N VAL A 12 7.29 21.47 -10.95
CA VAL A 12 7.56 20.18 -10.27
C VAL A 12 7.83 19.02 -11.24
N PHE A 13 7.40 19.13 -12.50
CA PHE A 13 7.69 18.15 -13.54
C PHE A 13 8.52 18.76 -14.66
N SER A 14 9.82 18.92 -14.42
CA SER A 14 10.78 19.11 -15.51
C SER A 14 10.76 17.87 -16.41
N SER A 15 11.13 18.00 -17.69
CA SER A 15 11.26 16.84 -18.60
C SER A 15 12.18 15.74 -18.03
N TYR A 16 13.11 16.11 -17.14
CA TYR A 16 13.97 15.19 -16.41
C TYR A 16 13.23 14.37 -15.34
N GLY A 17 12.31 14.99 -14.58
CA GLY A 17 11.47 14.28 -13.60
C GLY A 17 10.56 13.25 -14.27
N TRP A 18 9.96 13.59 -15.41
CA TRP A 18 9.18 12.65 -16.22
C TRP A 18 10.03 11.50 -16.76
N PHE A 19 11.25 11.79 -17.23
CA PHE A 19 12.18 10.77 -17.67
C PHE A 19 12.49 9.76 -16.54
N LEU A 20 12.82 10.24 -15.33
CA LEU A 20 13.09 9.35 -14.19
C LEU A 20 11.86 8.51 -13.80
N PHE A 21 10.67 9.11 -13.84
CA PHE A 21 9.42 8.39 -13.57
C PHE A 21 9.17 7.27 -14.59
N ILE A 22 9.35 7.57 -15.88
CA ILE A 22 9.20 6.57 -16.96
C ILE A 22 10.21 5.44 -16.79
N VAL A 23 11.48 5.76 -16.49
CA VAL A 23 12.52 4.74 -16.23
C VAL A 23 12.09 3.81 -15.10
N LEU A 24 11.59 4.35 -13.98
CA LEU A 24 11.17 3.56 -12.82
C LEU A 24 9.93 2.69 -13.11
N VAL A 25 8.97 3.20 -13.90
CA VAL A 25 7.80 2.43 -14.36
C VAL A 25 8.24 1.28 -15.27
N LEU A 26 9.10 1.56 -16.26
CA LEU A 26 9.63 0.53 -17.15
C LEU A 26 10.41 -0.53 -16.38
N GLU A 27 11.31 -0.13 -15.49
CA GLU A 27 12.06 -1.03 -14.61
C GLU A 27 11.11 -1.93 -13.81
N SER A 28 10.09 -1.36 -13.18
CA SER A 28 9.10 -2.12 -12.42
C SER A 28 8.38 -3.15 -13.30
N VAL A 29 7.99 -2.79 -14.52
CA VAL A 29 7.34 -3.72 -15.47
C VAL A 29 8.27 -4.84 -15.92
N PHE A 30 9.55 -4.55 -16.16
CA PHE A 30 10.52 -5.55 -16.64
C PHE A 30 11.06 -6.47 -15.53
N LEU A 31 11.20 -5.96 -14.30
CA LEU A 31 11.76 -6.71 -13.17
C LEU A 31 10.71 -7.46 -12.33
N THR A 32 9.42 -7.11 -12.39
CA THR A 32 8.36 -7.78 -11.61
C THR A 32 8.05 -9.21 -12.08
N PRO A 33 7.83 -9.49 -13.38
CA PRO A 33 7.42 -10.82 -13.85
C PRO A 33 8.40 -11.99 -13.56
N PRO A 34 9.74 -11.82 -13.60
CA PRO A 34 10.67 -12.94 -13.44
C PRO A 34 10.99 -13.32 -11.99
N PHE A 35 10.58 -12.55 -10.97
CA PHE A 35 10.94 -12.82 -9.57
C PHE A 35 9.82 -13.41 -8.71
N ASP A 36 8.57 -13.38 -9.20
CA ASP A 36 7.38 -13.88 -8.47
C ASP A 36 7.29 -15.42 -8.36
N THR A 37 8.29 -16.14 -8.88
CA THR A 37 8.47 -17.56 -8.55
C THR A 37 9.08 -17.63 -7.15
N SER A 38 8.22 -17.83 -6.14
CA SER A 38 8.57 -18.19 -4.76
C SER A 38 9.86 -19.00 -4.72
N ILE A 39 10.98 -18.38 -4.33
CA ILE A 39 12.20 -19.13 -4.06
C ILE A 39 11.86 -19.94 -2.83
N ASP A 40 11.60 -21.24 -3.03
CA ASP A 40 11.32 -22.16 -1.94
C ASP A 40 12.63 -22.43 -1.18
N LEU A 41 12.97 -21.48 -0.31
CA LEU A 41 14.15 -21.49 0.56
C LEU A 41 13.92 -22.32 1.82
N SER A 42 12.80 -23.06 1.90
CA SER A 42 12.40 -23.83 3.08
C SER A 42 13.38 -24.96 3.44
N GLY A 43 14.21 -25.39 2.48
CA GLY A 43 15.17 -26.48 2.64
C GLY A 43 16.44 -26.15 3.45
N SER A 44 16.87 -24.89 3.57
CA SER A 44 18.11 -24.52 4.29
C SER A 44 17.85 -23.58 5.48
N GLY A 45 18.64 -23.69 6.55
CA GLY A 45 18.51 -22.80 7.71
C GLY A 45 18.82 -21.33 7.39
N GLN A 46 19.74 -21.09 6.45
CA GLN A 46 20.12 -19.76 5.97
C GLN A 46 19.02 -19.15 5.10
N GLY A 47 18.40 -19.95 4.23
CA GLY A 47 17.27 -19.55 3.40
C GLY A 47 16.05 -19.09 4.21
N ARG A 48 15.71 -19.80 5.29
CA ARG A 48 14.64 -19.40 6.22
C ARG A 48 14.94 -18.08 6.94
N LEU A 49 16.18 -17.87 7.37
CA LEU A 49 16.59 -16.63 8.02
C LEU A 49 16.49 -15.43 7.06
N LEU A 50 17.00 -15.57 5.83
CA LEU A 50 16.93 -14.53 4.80
C LEU A 50 15.49 -14.20 4.42
N PHE A 51 14.65 -15.22 4.24
CA PHE A 51 13.23 -15.05 3.94
C PHE A 51 12.52 -14.25 5.06
N THR A 52 12.80 -14.59 6.32
CA THR A 52 12.23 -13.91 7.49
C THR A 52 12.70 -12.46 7.58
N ILE A 53 14.00 -12.21 7.39
CA ILE A 53 14.57 -10.86 7.40
C ILE A 53 13.99 -10.01 6.28
N GLN A 54 13.86 -10.54 5.06
CA GLN A 54 13.30 -9.83 3.93
C GLN A 54 11.81 -9.48 4.15
N HIS A 55 11.02 -10.43 4.66
CA HIS A 55 9.61 -10.21 5.00
C HIS A 55 9.44 -9.16 6.09
N ALA A 56 10.38 -9.06 7.04
CA ALA A 56 10.33 -8.06 8.10
C ALA A 56 10.82 -6.67 7.66
N LEU A 57 11.95 -6.62 6.95
CA LEU A 57 12.62 -5.38 6.58
C LEU A 57 11.82 -4.56 5.57
N ARG A 58 11.26 -5.20 4.54
CA ARG A 58 10.56 -4.49 3.46
C ARG A 58 9.39 -3.62 3.97
N PRO A 59 8.39 -4.15 4.68
CA PRO A 59 7.29 -3.34 5.19
C PRO A 59 7.74 -2.32 6.24
N THR A 60 8.74 -2.66 7.07
CA THR A 60 9.31 -1.76 8.08
C THR A 60 9.95 -0.53 7.43
N ILE A 61 10.82 -0.74 6.45
CA ILE A 61 11.55 0.34 5.75
C ILE A 61 10.58 1.22 4.97
N VAL A 62 9.65 0.62 4.23
CA VAL A 62 8.67 1.39 3.43
C VAL A 62 7.77 2.23 4.34
N SER A 63 7.22 1.63 5.39
CA SER A 63 6.33 2.34 6.31
C SER A 63 7.07 3.42 7.10
N ALA A 64 8.31 3.17 7.51
CA ALA A 64 9.17 4.18 8.13
C ALA A 64 9.48 5.32 7.17
N ALA A 65 9.83 5.04 5.91
CA ALA A 65 10.09 6.07 4.90
C ALA A 65 8.84 6.93 4.67
N MET A 66 7.67 6.32 4.50
CA MET A 66 6.41 7.04 4.33
C MET A 66 6.07 7.91 5.55
N ALA A 67 6.19 7.36 6.75
CA ALA A 67 5.95 8.11 7.98
C ALA A 67 6.92 9.29 8.11
N PHE A 68 8.21 9.08 7.80
CA PHE A 68 9.21 10.13 7.83
C PHE A 68 8.91 11.25 6.82
N ILE A 69 8.50 10.89 5.61
CA ILE A 69 8.08 11.85 4.58
C ILE A 69 6.87 12.65 5.06
N PHE A 70 5.87 11.99 5.63
CA PHE A 70 4.66 12.65 6.11
C PHE A 70 4.93 13.61 7.27
N LEU A 71 5.71 13.18 8.27
CA LEU A 71 6.08 13.99 9.45
C LEU A 71 7.00 15.18 9.12
N ASN A 72 7.68 15.15 7.97
CA ASN A 72 8.57 16.21 7.50
C ASN A 72 8.07 16.86 6.21
N TRP A 73 6.82 16.61 5.79
CA TRP A 73 6.31 17.07 4.50
C TRP A 73 6.48 18.58 4.27
N PRO A 74 6.21 19.48 5.24
CA PRO A 74 6.40 20.92 5.03
C PRO A 74 7.86 21.29 4.74
N GLN A 75 8.81 20.71 5.49
CA GLN A 75 10.24 20.97 5.34
C GLN A 75 10.81 20.32 4.07
N LEU A 76 10.40 19.09 3.78
CA LEU A 76 10.74 18.40 2.54
C LEU A 76 10.27 19.17 1.33
N ARG A 77 9.04 19.68 1.39
CA ARG A 77 8.47 20.49 0.31
C ARG A 77 9.26 21.78 0.10
N SER A 78 9.66 22.50 1.14
CA SER A 78 10.44 23.74 0.97
C SER A 78 11.80 23.46 0.33
N GLU A 79 12.52 22.42 0.78
CA GLU A 79 13.80 22.01 0.21
C GLU A 79 13.66 21.54 -1.25
N LEU A 80 12.60 20.78 -1.57
CA LEU A 80 12.33 20.35 -2.95
C LEU A 80 12.02 21.52 -3.88
N VAL A 81 11.30 22.54 -3.39
CA VAL A 81 11.02 23.76 -4.17
C VAL A 81 12.30 24.54 -4.45
N GLU A 82 13.14 24.72 -3.44
CA GLU A 82 14.45 25.38 -3.57
C GLU A 82 15.35 24.63 -4.58
N LEU A 83 15.37 23.31 -4.53
CA LEU A 83 16.15 22.47 -5.45
C LEU A 83 15.67 22.48 -6.89
N VAL A 84 14.37 22.67 -7.11
CA VAL A 84 13.79 22.81 -8.46
C VAL A 84 14.18 24.15 -9.08
N GLU A 85 14.34 25.18 -8.26
CA GLU A 85 14.74 26.52 -8.69
C GLU A 85 16.25 26.62 -8.96
N GLU A 86 17.06 25.79 -8.30
CA GLU A 86 18.49 25.71 -8.56
C GLU A 86 18.85 24.85 -9.79
N PRO A 87 19.66 25.35 -10.75
CA PRO A 87 20.17 24.53 -11.83
C PRO A 87 21.07 23.39 -11.29
N GLY A 88 20.54 22.16 -11.26
CA GLY A 88 21.30 21.00 -10.82
C GLY A 88 22.46 20.65 -11.78
N ASP A 89 23.55 20.12 -11.23
CA ASP A 89 24.67 19.61 -12.02
C ASP A 89 24.27 18.32 -12.76
N ARG A 90 23.80 18.49 -14.00
CA ARG A 90 23.36 17.40 -14.88
C ARG A 90 24.44 16.34 -15.10
N LYS A 91 25.73 16.68 -14.97
CA LYS A 91 26.83 15.70 -15.15
C LYS A 91 26.89 14.72 -13.99
N ILE A 92 26.67 15.18 -12.77
CA ILE A 92 26.63 14.30 -11.58
C ILE A 92 25.42 13.36 -11.67
N ALA A 93 24.25 13.91 -12.05
CA ALA A 93 23.04 13.11 -12.22
C ALA A 93 23.20 12.03 -13.31
N ALA A 94 23.83 12.37 -14.45
CA ALA A 94 24.12 11.44 -15.52
C ALA A 94 25.07 10.31 -15.08
N LYS A 95 26.11 10.61 -14.28
CA LYS A 95 27.04 9.59 -13.74
C LYS A 95 26.30 8.55 -12.89
N TRP A 96 25.45 8.99 -11.97
CA TRP A 96 24.68 8.08 -11.12
C TRP A 96 23.65 7.27 -11.91
N LEU A 97 23.06 7.87 -12.93
CA LEU A 97 22.15 7.17 -13.83
C LEU A 97 22.87 6.08 -14.66
N MET A 98 24.10 6.35 -15.12
CA MET A 98 24.93 5.33 -15.76
C MET A 98 25.25 4.17 -14.83
N VAL A 99 25.59 4.46 -13.57
CA VAL A 99 25.82 3.44 -12.54
C VAL A 99 24.54 2.61 -12.33
N HIS A 100 23.39 3.26 -12.20
CA HIS A 100 22.10 2.58 -12.07
C HIS A 100 21.83 1.64 -13.27
N PHE A 101 21.94 2.12 -14.51
CA PHE A 101 21.75 1.27 -15.70
C PHE A 101 22.76 0.12 -15.78
N ALA A 102 24.02 0.35 -15.41
CA ALA A 102 25.03 -0.71 -15.37
C ALA A 102 24.67 -1.82 -14.37
N LEU A 103 24.05 -1.46 -13.24
CA LEU A 103 23.59 -2.41 -12.21
C LEU A 103 22.27 -3.11 -12.59
N LEU A 104 21.47 -2.53 -13.48
CA LEU A 104 20.27 -3.20 -14.02
C LEU A 104 20.62 -4.38 -14.92
N VAL A 105 21.73 -4.33 -15.66
CA VAL A 105 22.17 -5.42 -16.56
C VAL A 105 22.29 -6.77 -15.84
N PRO A 106 23.06 -6.92 -14.74
CA PRO A 106 23.14 -8.19 -14.02
C PRO A 106 21.81 -8.59 -13.36
N LEU A 107 20.97 -7.63 -12.93
CA LEU A 107 19.65 -7.92 -12.36
C LEU A 107 18.70 -8.53 -13.40
N VAL A 108 18.58 -7.90 -14.57
CA VAL A 108 17.77 -8.40 -15.70
C VAL A 108 18.30 -9.75 -16.18
N PHE A 109 19.62 -9.88 -16.36
CA PHE A 109 20.23 -11.14 -16.77
C PHE A 109 19.95 -12.26 -15.75
N GLY A 110 20.18 -12.02 -14.46
CA GLY A 110 19.89 -12.99 -13.40
C GLY A 110 18.41 -13.39 -13.33
N SER A 111 17.51 -12.46 -13.64
CA SER A 111 16.07 -12.72 -13.73
C SER A 111 15.66 -13.57 -14.93
N ILE A 112 16.25 -13.33 -16.10
CA ILE A 112 15.97 -14.12 -17.32
C ILE A 112 16.55 -15.53 -17.19
N VAL A 113 17.75 -15.66 -16.63
CA VAL A 113 18.48 -16.93 -16.46
C VAL A 113 17.75 -17.91 -15.53
N LYS A 114 16.96 -17.42 -14.58
CA LYS A 114 16.15 -18.25 -13.68
C LYS A 114 14.89 -18.83 -14.33
N ARG A 115 14.55 -18.45 -15.56
CA ARG A 115 13.47 -19.13 -16.32
C ARG A 115 13.82 -20.61 -16.46
N PRO A 116 12.85 -21.53 -16.33
CA PRO A 116 13.12 -22.97 -16.37
C PRO A 116 13.86 -23.34 -17.66
N GLY A 117 15.14 -23.71 -17.54
CA GLY A 117 16.08 -23.87 -18.65
C GLY A 117 17.52 -24.13 -18.18
N ARG A 118 18.37 -24.59 -19.12
CA ARG A 118 19.70 -25.23 -18.95
C ARG A 118 20.75 -24.56 -18.03
N LEU A 119 20.54 -23.34 -17.54
CA LEU A 119 21.54 -22.59 -16.76
C LEU A 119 21.25 -22.50 -15.24
N SER A 120 20.08 -22.96 -14.78
CA SER A 120 19.70 -22.93 -13.35
C SER A 120 20.55 -23.85 -12.46
N SER A 121 21.45 -24.65 -13.04
CA SER A 121 22.38 -25.56 -12.36
C SER A 121 23.72 -24.93 -11.99
N LEU A 122 24.06 -23.74 -12.50
CA LEU A 122 25.38 -23.12 -12.30
C LEU A 122 25.47 -22.23 -11.05
N LEU A 123 24.35 -21.71 -10.56
CA LEU A 123 24.30 -20.83 -9.39
C LEU A 123 23.23 -21.32 -8.43
N SER A 124 23.57 -21.44 -7.15
CA SER A 124 22.60 -21.72 -6.11
C SER A 124 21.58 -20.57 -6.03
N GLY A 125 20.31 -20.89 -5.77
CA GLY A 125 19.25 -19.88 -5.64
C GLY A 125 19.55 -18.82 -4.57
N GLU A 126 20.32 -19.18 -3.55
CA GLU A 126 20.82 -18.28 -2.50
C GLU A 126 21.81 -17.24 -3.07
N THR A 127 22.76 -17.66 -3.91
CA THR A 127 23.75 -16.74 -4.52
C THR A 127 23.07 -15.72 -5.43
N LEU A 128 22.07 -16.17 -6.21
CA LEU A 128 21.26 -15.30 -7.05
C LEU A 128 20.47 -14.28 -6.22
N LEU A 129 19.88 -14.70 -5.09
CA LEU A 129 19.16 -13.82 -4.18
C LEU A 129 20.08 -12.77 -3.53
N PHE A 130 21.25 -13.19 -3.02
CA PHE A 130 22.23 -12.26 -2.45
C PHE A 130 22.71 -11.23 -3.47
N GLY A 131 23.04 -11.69 -4.68
CA GLY A 131 23.37 -10.79 -5.79
C GLY A 131 22.23 -9.80 -6.03
N TRP A 132 20.99 -10.28 -6.12
CA TRP A 132 19.82 -9.44 -6.32
C TRP A 132 19.63 -8.37 -5.24
N ILE A 133 19.79 -8.74 -3.96
CA ILE A 133 19.69 -7.80 -2.84
C ILE A 133 20.78 -6.73 -2.93
N ILE A 134 22.03 -7.13 -3.17
CA ILE A 134 23.16 -6.18 -3.25
C ILE A 134 23.00 -5.26 -4.45
N PHE A 135 22.89 -5.83 -5.67
CA PHE A 135 22.77 -5.04 -6.90
C PHE A 135 21.53 -4.16 -6.89
N GLY A 136 20.38 -4.67 -6.41
CA GLY A 136 19.15 -3.89 -6.27
C GLY A 136 19.29 -2.74 -5.27
N SER A 137 19.95 -2.96 -4.13
CA SER A 137 20.19 -1.90 -3.13
C SER A 137 21.10 -0.81 -3.69
N VAL A 138 22.20 -1.18 -4.35
CA VAL A 138 23.11 -0.19 -4.96
C VAL A 138 22.44 0.55 -6.11
N ALA A 139 21.64 -0.15 -6.94
CA ALA A 139 20.89 0.47 -8.03
C ALA A 139 19.87 1.48 -7.50
N PHE A 140 19.17 1.17 -6.40
CA PHE A 140 18.23 2.08 -5.74
C PHE A 140 18.91 3.32 -5.18
N VAL A 141 20.06 3.18 -4.50
CA VAL A 141 20.85 4.32 -4.00
C VAL A 141 21.35 5.18 -5.16
N ALA A 142 21.88 4.57 -6.22
CA ALA A 142 22.33 5.29 -7.41
C ALA A 142 21.18 6.08 -8.06
N PHE A 143 19.99 5.49 -8.16
CA PHE A 143 18.80 6.19 -8.65
C PHE A 143 18.42 7.38 -7.75
N GLY A 144 18.44 7.21 -6.43
CA GLY A 144 18.17 8.30 -5.47
C GLY A 144 19.16 9.46 -5.58
N LEU A 145 20.45 9.17 -5.83
CA LEU A 145 21.50 10.17 -6.05
C LEU A 145 21.44 10.82 -7.44
N ALA A 146 20.88 10.12 -8.43
CA ALA A 146 20.56 10.70 -9.73
C ALA A 146 19.34 11.64 -9.65
N ALA A 147 18.34 11.27 -8.85
CA ALA A 147 17.11 12.03 -8.68
C ALA A 147 17.29 13.30 -7.85
N LEU A 148 18.08 13.24 -6.77
CA LEU A 148 18.27 14.33 -5.83
C LEU A 148 19.76 14.49 -5.44
N PRO A 149 20.27 15.72 -5.31
CA PRO A 149 21.68 15.95 -5.01
C PRO A 149 22.05 15.50 -3.60
N LEU A 150 23.31 15.12 -3.39
CA LEU A 150 23.80 14.59 -2.10
C LEU A 150 23.56 15.53 -0.91
N ARG A 151 23.54 16.85 -1.14
CA ARG A 151 23.21 17.86 -0.12
C ARG A 151 21.80 17.67 0.45
N PHE A 152 20.83 17.29 -0.38
CA PHE A 152 19.46 17.01 0.05
C PHE A 152 19.44 15.84 1.03
N TRP A 153 20.09 14.73 0.65
CA TRP A 153 20.19 13.53 1.49
C TRP A 153 20.93 13.79 2.81
N ARG A 154 22.00 14.59 2.78
CA ARG A 154 22.71 15.00 4.00
C ARG A 154 21.84 15.86 4.91
N ARG A 155 21.15 16.87 4.37
CA ARG A 155 20.20 17.70 5.13
C ARG A 155 19.08 16.85 5.72
N LEU A 156 18.56 15.89 4.95
CA LEU A 156 17.50 14.98 5.36
C LEU A 156 17.87 14.16 6.60
N LEU A 157 19.11 13.68 6.68
CA LEU A 157 19.62 12.94 7.85
C LEU A 157 19.81 13.82 9.09
N VAL A 158 19.97 15.13 8.91
CA VAL A 158 20.22 16.10 9.99
C VAL A 158 18.93 16.80 10.46
N LEU A 159 17.87 16.75 9.66
CA LEU A 159 16.61 17.48 9.83
C LEU A 159 15.91 17.24 11.17
N SER A 160 15.83 16.00 11.66
CA SER A 160 15.38 15.70 13.03
C SER A 160 15.62 14.24 13.41
N ARG A 161 16.57 13.99 14.34
CA ARG A 161 16.79 12.65 14.90
C ARG A 161 15.55 12.09 15.60
N VAL A 162 14.77 12.93 16.26
CA VAL A 162 13.53 12.51 16.96
C VAL A 162 12.49 12.00 15.98
N LYS A 163 12.25 12.73 14.88
CA LYS A 163 11.29 12.28 13.86
C LYS A 163 11.79 11.06 13.08
N LEU A 164 13.11 10.93 12.89
CA LEU A 164 13.70 9.73 12.31
C LEU A 164 13.45 8.50 13.19
N TRP A 165 13.74 8.58 14.49
CA TRP A 165 13.45 7.50 15.43
C TRP A 165 11.95 7.23 15.55
N GLY A 166 11.11 8.27 15.54
CA GLY A 166 9.65 8.11 15.51
C GLY A 166 9.16 7.37 14.26
N ALA A 167 9.73 7.67 13.09
CA ALA A 167 9.40 6.98 11.85
C ALA A 167 9.90 5.52 11.84
N ILE A 168 11.10 5.25 12.37
CA ILE A 168 11.61 3.87 12.55
C ILE A 168 10.70 3.09 13.50
N ALA A 169 10.32 3.69 14.63
CA ALA A 169 9.41 3.07 15.59
C ALA A 169 8.03 2.79 14.95
N PHE A 170 7.51 3.73 14.14
CA PHE A 170 6.29 3.50 13.37
C PHE A 170 6.46 2.34 12.39
N GLY A 171 7.54 2.31 11.60
CA GLY A 171 7.82 1.19 10.70
C GLY A 171 7.87 -0.15 11.43
N LEU A 172 8.58 -0.22 12.56
CA LEU A 172 8.64 -1.44 13.37
C LEU A 172 7.26 -1.83 13.90
N SER A 173 6.47 -0.85 14.35
CA SER A 173 5.10 -1.09 14.80
C SER A 173 4.23 -1.67 13.69
N THR A 174 4.38 -1.22 12.43
CA THR A 174 3.63 -1.78 11.30
C THR A 174 3.98 -3.24 11.03
N TYR A 175 5.25 -3.63 11.20
CA TYR A 175 5.65 -5.03 11.07
C TYR A 175 5.06 -5.88 12.21
N VAL A 176 5.17 -5.43 13.46
CA VAL A 176 4.60 -6.14 14.61
C VAL A 176 3.08 -6.26 14.48
N LEU A 177 2.40 -5.18 14.09
CA LEU A 177 0.97 -5.17 13.84
C LEU A 177 0.59 -6.08 12.66
N GLY A 178 1.41 -6.13 11.61
CA GLY A 178 1.24 -7.05 10.49
C GLY A 178 1.32 -8.51 10.94
N ARG A 179 2.33 -8.87 11.76
CA ARG A 179 2.47 -10.21 12.35
C ARG A 179 1.30 -10.57 13.27
N TRP A 180 0.80 -9.60 14.03
CA TRP A 180 -0.41 -9.79 14.85
C TRP A 180 -1.66 -9.96 13.98
N ALA A 181 -1.78 -9.18 12.90
CA ALA A 181 -2.87 -9.28 11.94
C ALA A 181 -2.84 -10.61 11.17
N GLU A 182 -1.65 -11.18 10.93
CA GLU A 182 -1.54 -12.56 10.48
C GLU A 182 -2.20 -13.51 11.46
N GLY A 183 -2.11 -13.35 12.78
CA GLY A 183 -2.87 -14.19 13.73
C GLY A 183 -4.39 -14.13 13.54
N LEU A 184 -4.92 -12.99 13.08
CA LEU A 184 -6.35 -12.79 12.80
C LEU A 184 -6.82 -13.45 11.50
N TRP A 185 -5.89 -13.84 10.62
CA TRP A 185 -6.21 -14.38 9.29
C TRP A 185 -7.16 -15.57 9.34
N GLY A 186 -6.94 -16.51 10.25
CA GLY A 186 -7.63 -17.79 10.33
C GLY A 186 -9.01 -17.64 10.96
N VAL A 187 -9.21 -16.57 11.75
CA VAL A 187 -10.54 -16.20 12.27
C VAL A 187 -11.35 -15.56 11.14
N LEU A 188 -10.77 -14.59 10.42
CA LEU A 188 -11.42 -13.93 9.29
C LEU A 188 -11.68 -14.89 8.12
N GLN A 189 -10.77 -15.81 7.84
CA GLN A 189 -10.89 -16.82 6.79
C GLN A 189 -12.06 -17.77 7.09
N ARG A 190 -12.15 -18.26 8.34
CA ARG A 190 -13.29 -19.07 8.82
C ARG A 190 -14.61 -18.31 8.74
N GLY A 191 -14.66 -17.08 9.26
CA GLY A 191 -15.88 -16.27 9.19
C GLY A 191 -16.29 -15.95 7.75
N THR A 192 -15.31 -15.72 6.86
CA THR A 192 -15.57 -15.51 5.43
C THR A 192 -16.16 -16.77 4.79
N LEU A 193 -15.60 -17.95 5.10
CA LEU A 193 -16.12 -19.23 4.62
C LEU A 193 -17.59 -19.43 5.04
N GLU A 194 -17.88 -19.24 6.32
CA GLU A 194 -19.24 -19.38 6.86
C GLU A 194 -20.22 -18.43 6.18
N LEU A 195 -19.83 -17.17 5.99
CA LEU A 195 -20.66 -16.18 5.34
C LEU A 195 -20.87 -16.48 3.85
N VAL A 196 -19.82 -16.94 3.15
CA VAL A 196 -19.93 -17.39 1.74
C VAL A 196 -20.92 -18.55 1.63
N VAL A 197 -20.79 -19.56 2.49
CA VAL A 197 -21.70 -20.72 2.51
C VAL A 197 -23.14 -20.29 2.82
N LEU A 198 -23.33 -19.37 3.77
CA LEU A 198 -24.64 -18.81 4.08
C LEU A 198 -25.26 -18.12 2.85
N LEU A 199 -24.49 -17.29 2.15
CA LEU A 199 -24.94 -16.59 0.94
C LEU A 199 -25.28 -17.57 -0.19
N LEU A 200 -24.46 -18.60 -0.41
CA LEU A 200 -24.68 -19.61 -1.44
C LEU A 200 -25.92 -20.47 -1.16
N ARG A 201 -26.14 -20.84 0.11
CA ARG A 201 -27.36 -21.54 0.55
C ARG A 201 -28.60 -20.65 0.42
N ALA A 202 -28.48 -19.34 0.67
CA ALA A 202 -29.58 -18.39 0.51
C ALA A 202 -30.08 -18.32 -0.95
N VAL A 203 -29.20 -18.52 -1.93
CA VAL A 203 -29.55 -18.63 -3.35
C VAL A 203 -29.82 -20.07 -3.82
N ARG A 204 -29.97 -21.01 -2.88
CA ARG A 204 -30.26 -22.45 -3.11
C ARG A 204 -29.20 -23.19 -3.94
N LEU A 205 -27.96 -22.72 -3.95
CA LEU A 205 -26.86 -23.47 -4.55
C LEU A 205 -26.33 -24.48 -3.51
N ASN A 206 -26.40 -25.77 -3.83
CA ASN A 206 -25.81 -26.82 -3.01
C ASN A 206 -24.29 -26.82 -3.22
N VAL A 207 -23.56 -26.62 -2.13
CA VAL A 207 -22.10 -26.57 -2.13
C VAL A 207 -21.55 -27.48 -1.05
N ASP A 208 -20.49 -28.20 -1.42
CA ASP A 208 -19.68 -28.97 -0.50
C ASP A 208 -18.59 -28.08 0.11
N THR A 209 -18.26 -28.34 1.36
CA THR A 209 -17.34 -27.48 2.12
C THR A 209 -16.30 -28.34 2.83
N ASN A 210 -15.03 -28.05 2.58
CA ASN A 210 -13.93 -28.59 3.37
C ASN A 210 -13.41 -27.48 4.31
N ALA A 211 -13.89 -27.49 5.56
CA ALA A 211 -13.49 -26.50 6.55
C ALA A 211 -12.02 -26.63 6.98
N ALA A 212 -11.40 -27.80 6.88
CA ALA A 212 -9.97 -27.94 7.21
C ALA A 212 -9.08 -27.23 6.19
N GLN A 213 -9.45 -27.28 4.91
CA GLN A 213 -8.69 -26.65 3.82
C GLN A 213 -9.26 -25.29 3.39
N GLN A 214 -10.38 -24.85 3.98
CA GLN A 214 -11.09 -23.61 3.66
C GLN A 214 -11.53 -23.56 2.19
N ILE A 215 -12.07 -24.68 1.70
CA ILE A 215 -12.53 -24.86 0.32
C ILE A 215 -14.05 -24.90 0.27
N VAL A 216 -14.63 -24.18 -0.69
CA VAL A 216 -16.02 -24.31 -1.12
C VAL A 216 -16.01 -24.89 -2.53
N SER A 217 -16.79 -25.93 -2.76
CA SER A 217 -16.88 -26.61 -4.04
C SER A 217 -18.32 -26.86 -4.47
N THR A 218 -18.51 -26.81 -5.78
CA THR A 218 -19.66 -27.29 -6.54
C THR A 218 -19.18 -28.50 -7.37
N PRO A 219 -20.07 -29.23 -8.07
CA PRO A 219 -19.66 -30.29 -8.98
C PRO A 219 -18.70 -29.83 -10.09
N SER A 220 -18.76 -28.55 -10.49
CA SER A 220 -18.03 -28.01 -11.64
C SER A 220 -16.94 -26.99 -11.28
N PHE A 221 -16.89 -26.50 -10.05
CA PHE A 221 -15.99 -25.43 -9.63
C PHE A 221 -15.62 -25.50 -8.15
N ALA A 222 -14.36 -25.22 -7.81
CA ALA A 222 -13.89 -25.17 -6.43
C ALA A 222 -13.01 -23.94 -6.19
N VAL A 223 -13.18 -23.33 -5.01
CA VAL A 223 -12.42 -22.17 -4.58
C VAL A 223 -11.86 -22.42 -3.20
N GLN A 224 -10.54 -22.25 -3.09
CA GLN A 224 -9.88 -22.16 -1.80
C GLN A 224 -9.84 -20.70 -1.34
N ILE A 225 -10.35 -20.42 -0.14
CA ILE A 225 -10.22 -19.08 0.47
C ILE A 225 -8.79 -18.97 1.00
N ALA A 226 -7.86 -18.51 0.17
CA ALA A 226 -6.48 -18.26 0.57
C ALA A 226 -6.37 -17.07 1.55
N PRO A 227 -5.22 -16.87 2.24
CA PRO A 227 -5.02 -15.73 3.14
C PRO A 227 -5.37 -14.36 2.54
N ALA A 228 -5.03 -14.12 1.27
CA ALA A 228 -5.38 -12.88 0.56
C ALA A 228 -6.90 -12.69 0.36
N CYS A 229 -7.68 -13.79 0.36
CA CYS A 229 -9.14 -13.77 0.20
C CYS A 229 -9.90 -13.71 1.54
N SER A 230 -9.21 -13.69 2.68
CA SER A 230 -9.84 -13.59 4.02
C SER A 230 -10.53 -12.25 4.28
N GLY A 231 -10.25 -11.22 3.46
CA GLY A 231 -10.76 -9.86 3.64
C GLY A 231 -9.82 -8.93 4.43
N ILE A 232 -8.73 -9.44 5.02
CA ILE A 232 -7.77 -8.64 5.80
C ILE A 232 -7.12 -7.52 4.97
N GLU A 233 -6.82 -7.77 3.70
CA GLU A 233 -6.21 -6.78 2.81
C GLU A 233 -7.17 -5.61 2.56
N GLY A 234 -8.44 -5.90 2.27
CA GLY A 234 -9.48 -4.89 2.11
C GLY A 234 -9.71 -4.08 3.39
N ILE A 235 -9.69 -4.74 4.56
CA ILE A 235 -9.75 -4.09 5.87
C ILE A 235 -8.56 -3.14 6.08
N GLY A 236 -7.35 -3.58 5.76
CA GLY A 236 -6.15 -2.74 5.84
C GLY A 236 -6.27 -1.50 4.96
N LEU A 237 -6.67 -1.68 3.70
CA LEU A 237 -6.84 -0.58 2.74
C LEU A 237 -7.93 0.40 3.18
N VAL A 238 -9.08 -0.08 3.69
CA VAL A 238 -10.16 0.81 4.13
C VAL A 238 -9.76 1.59 5.38
N CYS A 239 -9.01 0.97 6.30
CA CYS A 239 -8.48 1.64 7.48
C CYS A 239 -7.47 2.73 7.11
N VAL A 240 -6.54 2.47 6.18
CA VAL A 240 -5.59 3.48 5.70
C VAL A 240 -6.33 4.63 5.03
N PHE A 241 -7.29 4.31 4.15
CA PHE A 241 -8.12 5.33 3.50
C PHE A 241 -8.85 6.19 4.53
N LEU A 242 -9.54 5.58 5.51
CA LEU A 242 -10.28 6.29 6.53
C LEU A 242 -9.37 7.12 7.44
N ALA A 243 -8.18 6.63 7.79
CA ALA A 243 -7.21 7.40 8.56
C ALA A 243 -6.80 8.68 7.82
N VAL A 244 -6.47 8.57 6.53
CA VAL A 244 -6.13 9.73 5.68
C VAL A 244 -7.34 10.64 5.51
N TYR A 245 -8.52 10.08 5.23
CA TYR A 245 -9.76 10.83 5.05
C TYR A 245 -10.13 11.63 6.32
N LEU A 246 -10.15 11.00 7.48
CA LEU A 246 -10.44 11.65 8.76
C LEU A 246 -9.39 12.72 9.10
N TRP A 247 -8.12 12.49 8.77
CA TRP A 247 -7.06 13.47 8.99
C TRP A 247 -7.23 14.71 8.10
N LEU A 248 -7.54 14.49 6.81
CA LEU A 248 -7.73 15.57 5.83
C LEU A 248 -8.96 16.41 6.16
N TYR A 249 -10.06 15.76 6.55
CA TYR A 249 -11.33 16.43 6.85
C TYR A 249 -11.57 16.62 8.36
N ARG A 250 -10.49 16.73 9.15
CA ARG A 250 -10.61 16.72 10.61
C ARG A 250 -11.33 17.95 11.18
N GLU A 251 -11.35 19.04 10.42
CA GLU A 251 -11.99 20.31 10.80
C GLU A 251 -13.47 20.32 10.36
N GLU A 252 -13.82 19.53 9.35
CA GLU A 252 -15.17 19.39 8.80
C GLU A 252 -15.96 18.20 9.39
N LEU A 253 -15.30 17.32 10.15
CA LEU A 253 -15.89 16.14 10.76
C LEU A 253 -15.96 16.26 12.28
N ARG A 254 -17.01 15.67 12.87
CA ARG A 254 -17.25 15.72 14.31
C ARG A 254 -16.50 14.60 15.02
N PHE A 255 -15.49 14.96 15.81
CA PHE A 255 -14.79 14.03 16.70
C PHE A 255 -15.43 14.00 18.09
N PRO A 256 -15.53 12.82 18.75
CA PRO A 256 -14.99 11.51 18.34
C PRO A 256 -15.91 10.67 17.44
N GLN A 257 -17.10 11.15 17.09
CA GLN A 257 -18.13 10.38 16.35
C GLN A 257 -17.63 9.85 15.00
N ALA A 258 -16.76 10.60 14.33
CA ALA A 258 -16.15 10.21 13.07
C ALA A 258 -15.36 8.88 13.15
N TYR A 259 -14.88 8.47 14.33
CA TYR A 259 -14.21 7.18 14.51
C TYR A 259 -15.13 5.97 14.28
N VAL A 260 -16.46 6.15 14.35
CA VAL A 260 -17.43 5.08 14.03
C VAL A 260 -17.36 4.66 12.56
N LEU A 261 -16.78 5.49 11.67
CA LEU A 261 -16.57 5.11 10.28
C LEU A 261 -15.59 3.93 10.14
N PHE A 262 -14.64 3.74 11.06
CA PHE A 262 -13.73 2.59 11.05
C PHE A 262 -14.48 1.26 11.17
N PRO A 263 -15.21 0.96 12.27
CA PRO A 263 -15.91 -0.31 12.39
C PRO A 263 -16.94 -0.51 11.27
N ILE A 264 -17.66 0.55 10.84
CA ILE A 264 -18.57 0.45 9.70
C ILE A 264 -17.82 0.05 8.43
N GLY A 265 -16.69 0.69 8.13
CA GLY A 265 -15.89 0.39 6.95
C GLY A 265 -15.30 -1.02 6.97
N VAL A 266 -14.77 -1.45 8.12
CA VAL A 266 -14.24 -2.81 8.33
C VAL A 266 -15.32 -3.86 8.07
N VAL A 267 -16.50 -3.71 8.68
CA VAL A 267 -17.62 -4.65 8.48
C VAL A 267 -18.07 -4.62 7.01
N THR A 268 -18.24 -3.43 6.43
CA THR A 268 -18.72 -3.28 5.05
C THR A 268 -17.79 -3.98 4.05
N ILE A 269 -16.48 -3.75 4.13
CA ILE A 269 -15.53 -4.33 3.18
C ILE A 269 -15.39 -5.85 3.37
N TRP A 270 -15.48 -6.33 4.61
CA TRP A 270 -15.47 -7.76 4.89
C TRP A 270 -16.71 -8.48 4.33
N LEU A 271 -17.91 -7.89 4.50
CA LEU A 271 -19.15 -8.41 3.90
C LEU A 271 -19.10 -8.40 2.38
N LEU A 272 -18.63 -7.30 1.77
CA LEU A 272 -18.48 -7.22 0.31
C LEU A 272 -17.46 -8.23 -0.23
N ASN A 273 -16.42 -8.56 0.53
CA ASN A 273 -15.49 -9.63 0.18
C ASN A 273 -16.16 -11.00 0.19
N ALA A 274 -17.00 -11.31 1.18
CA ALA A 274 -17.77 -12.56 1.18
C ALA A 274 -18.77 -12.62 0.01
N VAL A 275 -19.44 -11.51 -0.31
CA VAL A 275 -20.31 -11.40 -1.50
C VAL A 275 -19.50 -11.63 -2.78
N ARG A 276 -18.30 -11.04 -2.90
CA ARG A 276 -17.39 -11.28 -4.04
C ARG A 276 -17.08 -12.76 -4.19
N ILE A 277 -16.72 -13.45 -3.12
CA ILE A 277 -16.37 -14.87 -3.20
C ILE A 277 -17.60 -15.72 -3.53
N ALA A 278 -18.77 -15.43 -2.95
CA ALA A 278 -20.01 -16.10 -3.31
C ALA A 278 -20.36 -15.92 -4.80
N LEU A 279 -20.24 -14.70 -5.32
CA LEU A 279 -20.43 -14.44 -6.76
C LEU A 279 -19.39 -15.14 -7.62
N LEU A 280 -18.14 -15.23 -7.17
CA LEU A 280 -17.08 -15.99 -7.86
C LEU A 280 -17.48 -17.47 -7.99
N VAL A 281 -18.00 -18.08 -6.92
CA VAL A 281 -18.47 -19.48 -6.94
C VAL A 281 -19.69 -19.64 -7.84
N LEU A 282 -20.67 -18.73 -7.75
CA LEU A 282 -21.86 -18.75 -8.61
C LEU A 282 -21.53 -18.61 -10.09
N ILE A 283 -20.61 -17.71 -10.45
CA ILE A 283 -20.16 -17.54 -11.83
C ILE A 283 -19.32 -18.74 -12.27
N GLY A 284 -18.46 -19.23 -11.37
CA GLY A 284 -17.57 -20.34 -11.66
C GLY A 284 -18.30 -21.66 -11.95
N ASP A 285 -19.48 -21.87 -11.37
CA ASP A 285 -20.29 -23.08 -11.58
C ASP A 285 -20.70 -23.28 -13.05
N TRP A 286 -20.98 -22.20 -13.79
CA TRP A 286 -21.36 -22.26 -15.21
C TRP A 286 -20.30 -21.68 -16.17
N ALA A 287 -19.38 -20.86 -15.69
CA ALA A 287 -18.32 -20.24 -16.49
C ALA A 287 -16.99 -20.12 -15.70
N PRO A 288 -16.27 -21.24 -15.47
CA PRO A 288 -15.03 -21.25 -14.68
C PRO A 288 -13.95 -20.26 -15.17
N GLU A 289 -13.77 -20.16 -16.48
CA GLU A 289 -12.76 -19.26 -17.05
C GLU A 289 -13.07 -17.79 -16.83
N ALA A 290 -14.35 -17.40 -16.94
CA ALA A 290 -14.80 -16.03 -16.70
C ALA A 290 -14.67 -15.65 -15.23
N ALA A 291 -14.91 -16.59 -14.31
CA ALA A 291 -14.72 -16.39 -12.88
C ALA A 291 -13.26 -16.09 -12.53
N VAL A 292 -12.32 -16.93 -13.00
CA VAL A 292 -10.90 -16.81 -12.63
C VAL A 292 -10.19 -15.68 -13.37
N LYS A 293 -10.34 -15.59 -14.70
CA LYS A 293 -9.61 -14.60 -15.51
C LYS A 293 -10.25 -13.21 -15.49
N GLY A 294 -11.57 -13.14 -15.31
CA GLY A 294 -12.33 -11.87 -15.32
C GLY A 294 -12.68 -11.38 -13.92
N PHE A 295 -13.62 -12.08 -13.26
CA PHE A 295 -14.24 -11.59 -12.03
C PHE A 295 -13.27 -11.49 -10.84
N HIS A 296 -12.37 -12.46 -10.68
CA HIS A 296 -11.44 -12.49 -9.55
C HIS A 296 -10.57 -11.23 -9.46
N SER A 297 -10.09 -10.69 -10.59
CA SER A 297 -9.20 -9.51 -10.59
C SER A 297 -9.97 -8.19 -10.46
N VAL A 298 -11.09 -8.03 -11.17
CA VAL A 298 -11.79 -6.73 -11.29
C VAL A 298 -12.72 -6.44 -10.12
N ALA A 299 -13.44 -7.45 -9.62
CA ALA A 299 -14.51 -7.24 -8.64
C ALA A 299 -14.01 -6.69 -7.30
N GLY A 300 -12.80 -7.06 -6.88
CA GLY A 300 -12.19 -6.55 -5.64
C GLY A 300 -12.03 -5.04 -5.65
N TRP A 301 -11.44 -4.50 -6.72
CA TRP A 301 -11.26 -3.05 -6.88
C TRP A 301 -12.59 -2.31 -7.00
N LEU A 302 -13.56 -2.87 -7.73
CA LEU A 302 -14.87 -2.24 -7.88
C LEU A 302 -15.59 -2.11 -6.53
N PHE A 303 -15.68 -3.20 -5.76
CA PHE A 303 -16.35 -3.18 -4.45
C PHE A 303 -15.62 -2.33 -3.43
N PHE A 304 -14.28 -2.32 -3.44
CA PHE A 304 -13.50 -1.42 -2.59
C PHE A 304 -13.81 0.05 -2.89
N ASN A 305 -13.75 0.46 -4.16
CA ASN A 305 -14.05 1.84 -4.57
C ASN A 305 -15.50 2.23 -4.24
N ALA A 306 -16.46 1.33 -4.47
CA ALA A 306 -17.85 1.57 -4.11
C ALA A 306 -18.02 1.78 -2.59
N ALA A 307 -17.35 0.95 -1.77
CA ALA A 307 -17.41 1.06 -0.31
C ALA A 307 -16.85 2.39 0.21
N ILE A 308 -15.65 2.80 -0.25
CA ILE A 308 -15.05 4.06 0.19
C ILE A 308 -15.88 5.28 -0.25
N CYS A 309 -16.44 5.24 -1.46
CA CYS A 309 -17.34 6.30 -1.96
C CYS A 309 -18.62 6.37 -1.12
N ALA A 310 -19.22 5.22 -0.78
CA ALA A 310 -20.40 5.15 0.06
C ALA A 310 -20.13 5.66 1.48
N LEU A 311 -19.00 5.29 2.09
CA LEU A 311 -18.59 5.78 3.41
C LEU A 311 -18.35 7.30 3.41
N ALA A 312 -17.66 7.81 2.39
CA ALA A 312 -17.47 9.25 2.25
C ALA A 312 -18.82 9.96 2.00
N ALA A 313 -19.68 9.45 1.13
CA ALA A 313 -21.00 10.04 0.91
C ALA A 313 -21.84 10.03 2.20
N ALA A 314 -21.78 8.96 2.99
CA ALA A 314 -22.47 8.83 4.27
C ALA A 314 -21.95 9.83 5.31
N SER A 315 -20.63 10.01 5.45
CA SER A 315 -20.06 10.98 6.38
C SER A 315 -20.52 12.41 6.06
N TRP A 316 -20.67 12.74 4.77
CA TRP A 316 -21.25 14.01 4.37
C TRP A 316 -22.78 14.02 4.54
N ARG A 317 -23.50 12.93 4.30
CA ARG A 317 -24.97 12.99 4.31
C ARG A 317 -25.59 13.02 5.71
N PHE A 318 -24.96 12.36 6.67
CA PHE A 318 -25.50 12.22 8.03
C PHE A 318 -25.01 13.34 8.95
N LYS A 319 -25.95 14.05 9.58
CA LYS A 319 -25.67 15.11 10.58
C LYS A 319 -24.85 14.61 11.77
N PHE A 320 -24.87 13.30 12.04
CA PHE A 320 -24.08 12.66 13.09
C PHE A 320 -22.57 12.91 12.96
N PHE A 321 -22.06 12.99 11.72
CA PHE A 321 -20.63 13.15 11.43
C PHE A 321 -20.21 14.60 11.18
N ARG A 322 -21.15 15.54 11.13
CA ARG A 322 -20.86 16.96 10.90
C ARG A 322 -20.83 17.75 12.21
N PRO A 323 -19.92 18.72 12.36
CA PRO A 323 -19.99 19.71 13.44
C PRO A 323 -21.37 20.38 13.44
N SER A 324 -21.95 20.61 14.62
CA SER A 324 -23.17 21.41 14.70
C SER A 324 -22.86 22.85 14.30
N PRO A 325 -23.76 23.57 13.61
CA PRO A 325 -23.56 24.97 13.22
C PRO A 325 -23.31 25.93 14.40
N ASN A 326 -23.50 25.47 15.65
CA ASN A 326 -23.40 26.27 16.85
C ASN A 326 -22.25 25.77 17.74
N ALA A 327 -21.02 25.98 17.29
CA ALA A 327 -19.91 26.18 18.21
C ALA A 327 -19.58 27.66 18.12
N GLU A 328 -20.06 28.41 19.10
CA GLU A 328 -19.84 29.84 19.27
C GLU A 328 -18.42 30.21 18.83
N THR A 329 -18.34 31.03 17.79
CA THR A 329 -17.13 31.72 17.41
C THR A 329 -16.61 32.43 18.66
N PHE A 330 -15.33 32.22 18.95
CA PHE A 330 -14.58 32.94 19.99
C PHE A 330 -14.63 34.49 19.82
N ASP A 331 -15.24 34.96 18.72
CA ASP A 331 -15.50 36.34 18.35
C ASP A 331 -16.75 36.94 19.04
N ASP A 332 -17.78 36.15 19.35
CA ASP A 332 -19.01 36.67 20.00
C ASP A 332 -18.79 36.98 21.49
N ARG A 333 -17.84 36.29 22.15
CA ARG A 333 -17.43 36.65 23.51
C ARG A 333 -16.74 38.01 23.59
N LYS A 334 -16.05 38.45 22.54
CA LYS A 334 -15.48 39.82 22.48
C LYS A 334 -16.56 40.88 22.27
N LYS A 335 -17.59 40.60 21.47
CA LYS A 335 -18.73 41.52 21.30
C LYS A 335 -19.58 41.65 22.56
N CYS A 336 -19.76 40.57 23.33
CA CYS A 336 -20.49 40.63 24.59
C CYS A 336 -19.72 41.41 25.68
N LEU A 337 -18.38 41.28 25.72
CA LEU A 337 -17.53 42.06 26.64
C LEU A 337 -17.41 43.55 26.27
N LEU A 338 -17.59 43.91 25.00
CA LEU A 338 -17.54 45.30 24.51
C LEU A 338 -18.90 46.00 24.47
N SER A 339 -20.00 45.29 24.67
CA SER A 339 -21.36 45.86 24.73
C SER A 339 -21.94 45.99 26.14
N GLY A 340 -21.22 45.51 27.16
CA GLY A 340 -21.59 45.63 28.59
C GLY A 340 -21.04 46.87 29.30
N SER A 341 -20.52 47.87 28.59
CA SER A 341 -20.00 49.11 29.15
C SER A 341 -20.68 50.34 28.52
N ALA A 342 -21.99 50.45 28.70
CA ALA A 342 -22.77 51.65 28.43
C ALA A 342 -23.66 51.96 29.63
#